data_AF-K9W2H3-F1
#
_entry.id   AF-K9W2H3-F1
#
_cell.length_a   1.000
_cell.length_b   1.000
_cell.length_c   1.000
_cell.angle_alpha   90.00
_cell.angle_beta   90.00
_cell.angle_gamma   90.00
#
_symmetry.space_group_name_H-M   'P 1'
#
loop_
_entity.id
_entity.type
_entity.pdbx_description
1 polymer ?
#
loop_
_entity_poly.entity_id
_entity_poly.type
_entity_poly.pdbx_seq_one_letter_code
_entity_poly.pdbx_strand_id
1 'polypeptide(L)'
;MKLLPVQIAIQVCSILGMIVALGILIYAGGGLASLLSGFTIWLLLPYMVFSLMGIFANKRTEAIIILITSLVAFGWGTYFYIDAFFINTDPQSGLAFLFVPLYQLVLVILMGIISGLVRFIHTRFIS
;
A
#
# COMPACT_ATOMS: atom_id res chain seq x y z
N MET A 1 6.43 -14.72 -20.93
CA MET A 1 5.32 -14.87 -19.96
C MET A 1 4.56 -13.55 -19.84
N LYS A 2 3.23 -13.57 -19.75
CA LYS A 2 2.40 -12.35 -19.68
C LYS A 2 2.44 -11.74 -18.27
N LEU A 3 2.88 -10.48 -18.16
CA LEU A 3 2.90 -9.71 -16.89
C LEU A 3 1.54 -9.14 -16.51
N LEU A 4 0.69 -8.93 -17.52
CA LEU A 4 -0.60 -8.27 -17.42
C LEU A 4 -1.48 -8.78 -16.26
N PRO A 5 -1.63 -10.10 -16.00
CA PRO A 5 -2.46 -10.57 -14.89
C PRO A 5 -1.95 -10.13 -13.51
N VAL A 6 -0.63 -10.11 -13.32
CA VAL A 6 -0.01 -9.73 -12.05
C VAL A 6 -0.15 -8.21 -11.85
N GLN A 7 0.03 -7.42 -12.91
CA GLN A 7 -0.15 -5.97 -12.84
C GLN A 7 -1.59 -5.60 -12.49
N ILE A 8 -2.58 -6.25 -13.10
CA ILE A 8 -3.99 -6.07 -12.76
C ILE A 8 -4.24 -6.40 -11.29
N ALA A 9 -3.68 -7.51 -10.77
CA ALA A 9 -3.83 -7.88 -9.37
C ALA A 9 -3.26 -6.80 -8.41
N ILE A 10 -2.12 -6.19 -8.75
CA ILE A 10 -1.53 -5.08 -7.99
C ILE A 10 -2.48 -3.88 -7.97
N GLN A 11 -3.07 -3.53 -9.12
CA GLN A 11 -4.00 -2.41 -9.21
C GLN A 11 -5.26 -2.66 -8.38
N VAL A 12 -5.85 -3.86 -8.50
CA VAL A 12 -7.02 -4.24 -7.71
C VAL A 12 -6.71 -4.17 -6.22
N CYS A 13 -5.59 -4.74 -5.78
CA CYS A 13 -5.17 -4.69 -4.38
C CYS A 13 -4.98 -3.25 -3.88
N SER A 14 -4.34 -2.40 -4.68
CA SER A 14 -4.10 -0.99 -4.32
C SER A 14 -5.42 -0.21 -4.22
N ILE A 15 -6.33 -0.38 -5.18
CA ILE A 15 -7.65 0.27 -5.18
C ILE A 15 -8.48 -0.19 -3.98
N LEU A 16 -8.48 -1.48 -3.66
CA LEU A 16 -9.18 -2.00 -2.48
C LEU A 16 -8.61 -1.39 -1.18
N GLY A 17 -7.29 -1.27 -1.08
CA GLY A 17 -6.64 -0.61 0.06
C GLY A 17 -7.02 0.86 0.19
N MET A 18 -7.08 1.60 -0.93
CA MET A 18 -7.58 2.97 -0.95
C MET A 18 -9.03 3.06 -0.49
N ILE A 19 -9.92 2.20 -1.00
CA ILE A 19 -11.34 2.19 -0.64
C ILE A 19 -11.51 1.94 0.86
N VAL A 20 -10.79 0.97 1.43
CA VAL A 20 -10.84 0.67 2.86
C VAL A 20 -10.32 1.86 3.68
N ALA A 21 -9.15 2.41 3.34
CA ALA A 21 -8.58 3.54 4.06
C ALA A 21 -9.49 4.78 4.04
N LEU A 22 -10.08 5.10 2.89
CA LEU A 22 -11.04 6.19 2.75
C LEU A 22 -12.34 5.92 3.51
N GLY A 23 -12.86 4.70 3.44
CA GLY A 23 -14.06 4.29 4.19
C GLY A 23 -13.89 4.49 5.69
N ILE A 24 -12.71 4.12 6.23
CA ILE A 24 -12.39 4.28 7.63
C ILE A 24 -12.18 5.76 8.00
N LEU A 25 -11.56 6.56 7.12
CA LEU A 25 -11.45 8.01 7.32
C LEU A 25 -12.83 8.68 7.37
N ILE A 26 -13.74 8.32 6.46
CA ILE A 26 -15.12 8.82 6.43
C ILE A 26 -15.84 8.46 7.73
N TYR A 27 -15.72 7.21 8.17
CA TYR A 27 -16.31 6.73 9.40
C TYR A 27 -15.77 7.51 10.62
N ALA A 28 -14.44 7.57 10.77
CA ALA A 28 -13.80 8.22 11.90
C ALA A 28 -14.02 9.74 11.92
N GLY A 29 -14.09 10.38 10.76
CA GLY A 29 -14.33 11.81 10.62
C GLY A 29 -15.81 12.21 10.60
N GLY A 30 -16.74 11.26 10.77
CA GLY A 30 -18.17 11.53 10.86
C GLY A 30 -18.85 11.94 9.55
N GLY A 31 -18.24 11.67 8.39
CA GLY A 31 -18.84 11.93 7.07
C GLY A 31 -17.86 12.29 5.97
N LEU A 32 -18.39 12.61 4.79
CA LEU A 32 -17.61 12.87 3.57
C LEU A 32 -16.71 14.12 3.66
N ALA A 33 -17.03 15.08 4.53
CA ALA A 33 -16.21 16.28 4.72
C ALA A 33 -14.78 15.93 5.20
N SER A 34 -14.59 14.78 5.86
CA SER A 34 -13.27 14.26 6.27
C SER A 34 -12.33 14.00 5.10
N LEU A 35 -12.86 13.76 3.90
CA LEU A 35 -12.07 13.55 2.68
C LEU A 35 -11.32 14.82 2.25
N LEU A 36 -11.73 16.00 2.72
CA LEU A 36 -11.06 17.26 2.45
C LEU A 36 -9.86 17.50 3.38
N SER A 37 -9.60 16.59 4.32
CA SER A 37 -8.45 16.67 5.21
C SER A 37 -7.14 16.35 4.48
N GLY A 38 -6.02 16.87 4.99
CA GLY A 38 -4.69 16.51 4.50
C GLY A 38 -4.36 15.02 4.66
N PHE A 39 -5.05 14.31 5.57
CA PHE A 39 -4.88 12.88 5.76
C PHE A 39 -5.31 12.06 4.56
N THR A 40 -6.27 12.53 3.75
CA THR A 40 -6.73 11.81 2.56
C THR A 40 -5.58 11.49 1.62
N ILE A 41 -4.77 12.49 1.26
CA ILE A 41 -3.63 12.30 0.37
C ILE A 41 -2.59 11.38 1.02
N TRP A 42 -2.34 11.59 2.32
CA TRP A 42 -1.40 10.78 3.09
C TRP A 42 -1.77 9.28 3.13
N LEU A 43 -3.06 8.99 3.32
CA LEU A 43 -3.62 7.63 3.36
C LEU A 43 -3.55 6.92 2.01
N LEU A 44 -3.72 7.68 0.93
CA LEU A 44 -3.71 7.14 -0.43
C LEU A 44 -2.30 6.93 -0.96
N LEU A 45 -1.33 7.70 -0.49
CA LEU A 45 0.04 7.72 -1.00
C LEU A 45 0.69 6.33 -1.12
N PRO A 46 0.74 5.46 -0.09
CA PRO A 46 1.38 4.15 -0.22
C PRO A 46 0.74 3.30 -1.33
N TYR A 47 -0.59 3.31 -1.45
CA TYR A 47 -1.31 2.56 -2.49
C TYR A 47 -1.10 3.17 -3.88
N MET A 48 -0.96 4.49 -4.00
CA MET A 48 -0.59 5.15 -5.25
C MET A 48 0.81 4.71 -5.68
N VAL A 49 1.77 4.62 -4.74
CA VAL A 49 3.12 4.15 -5.06
C VAL A 49 3.10 2.68 -5.51
N PHE A 50 2.37 1.78 -4.83
CA PHE A 50 2.21 0.40 -5.29
C PHE A 50 1.59 0.31 -6.69
N SER A 51 0.55 1.09 -6.95
CA SER A 51 -0.09 1.19 -8.26
C SER A 51 0.91 1.60 -9.34
N LEU A 52 1.68 2.66 -9.11
CA LEU A 52 2.72 3.13 -10.05
C LEU A 52 3.81 2.09 -10.25
N MET A 53 4.35 1.51 -9.18
CA MET A 53 5.36 0.45 -9.26
C MET A 53 4.85 -0.75 -10.07
N GLY A 54 3.59 -1.14 -9.90
CA GLY A 54 2.96 -2.20 -10.69
C GLY A 54 2.87 -1.88 -12.19
N ILE A 55 2.56 -0.63 -12.55
CA ILE A 55 2.54 -0.18 -13.95
C ILE A 55 3.95 -0.23 -14.56
N PHE A 56 4.96 0.19 -13.82
CA PHE A 56 6.35 0.24 -14.29
C PHE A 56 7.12 -1.09 -14.15
N ALA A 57 6.50 -2.13 -13.59
CA ALA A 57 7.13 -3.44 -13.44
C ALA A 57 7.37 -4.10 -14.82
N ASN A 58 8.64 -4.34 -15.15
CA ASN A 58 9.03 -4.87 -16.46
C ASN A 58 9.45 -6.35 -16.40
N LYS A 59 9.66 -6.89 -15.20
CA LYS A 59 10.02 -8.28 -14.96
C LYS A 59 8.96 -8.98 -14.11
N ARG A 60 8.76 -10.28 -14.34
CA ARG A 60 7.75 -11.06 -13.59
C ARG A 60 8.09 -11.12 -12.11
N THR A 61 9.37 -11.31 -11.77
CA THR A 61 9.84 -11.36 -10.39
C THR A 61 9.57 -10.05 -9.65
N GLU A 62 9.84 -8.92 -10.29
CA GLU A 62 9.55 -7.58 -9.76
C GLU A 62 8.04 -7.39 -9.53
N ALA A 63 7.21 -7.71 -10.52
CA ALA A 63 5.75 -7.62 -10.38
C ALA A 63 5.22 -8.51 -9.23
N ILE A 64 5.76 -9.72 -9.05
CA ILE A 64 5.38 -10.61 -7.95
C ILE A 64 5.79 -10.04 -6.59
N ILE A 65 7.01 -9.50 -6.46
CA ILE A 65 7.47 -8.84 -5.22
C ILE A 65 6.55 -7.68 -4.86
N ILE A 66 6.21 -6.83 -5.84
CA ILE A 66 5.30 -5.69 -5.64
C ILE A 66 3.92 -6.18 -5.20
N LEU A 67 3.37 -7.21 -5.84
CA LEU A 67 2.06 -7.78 -5.48
C LEU A 67 2.04 -8.33 -4.05
N ILE A 68 3.05 -9.11 -3.67
CA ILE A 68 3.14 -9.65 -2.31
C ILE A 68 3.23 -8.50 -1.30
N THR A 69 4.06 -7.50 -1.58
CA THR A 69 4.22 -6.35 -0.70
C THR A 69 2.94 -5.53 -0.59
N SER A 70 2.22 -5.30 -1.69
CA SER A 70 0.94 -4.58 -1.67
C SER A 70 -0.12 -5.35 -0.88
N LEU A 71 -0.16 -6.68 -1.00
CA LEU A 71 -1.07 -7.53 -0.22
C LEU A 71 -0.76 -7.47 1.27
N VAL A 72 0.52 -7.53 1.66
CA VAL A 72 0.93 -7.38 3.06
C VAL A 72 0.55 -5.99 3.58
N ALA A 73 0.86 -4.93 2.83
CA ALA A 73 0.50 -3.56 3.22
C ALA A 73 -1.01 -3.39 3.37
N PHE A 74 -1.80 -3.90 2.42
CA PHE A 74 -3.26 -3.86 2.45
C PHE A 74 -3.83 -4.62 3.65
N GLY A 75 -3.44 -5.89 3.82
CA GLY A 75 -3.94 -6.73 4.90
C GLY A 75 -3.56 -6.20 6.27
N TRP A 76 -2.29 -5.84 6.45
CA TRP A 76 -1.78 -5.28 7.69
C TRP A 76 -2.41 -3.93 8.02
N GLY A 77 -2.48 -3.01 7.04
CA GLY A 77 -3.12 -1.71 7.24
C GLY A 77 -4.60 -1.83 7.60
N THR A 78 -5.33 -2.70 6.90
CA THR A 78 -6.74 -2.99 7.20
C THR A 78 -6.90 -3.54 8.62
N TYR A 79 -6.06 -4.50 9.01
CA TYR A 79 -6.08 -5.04 10.37
C TYR A 79 -5.88 -3.95 11.43
N PHE A 80 -4.86 -3.10 11.30
CA PHE A 80 -4.59 -2.04 12.27
C PHE A 80 -5.68 -0.98 12.34
N TYR A 81 -6.28 -0.63 11.20
CA TYR A 81 -7.41 0.30 11.22
C TYR A 81 -8.66 -0.32 11.86
N ILE A 82 -8.95 -1.60 11.55
CA ILE A 82 -10.07 -2.30 12.19
C ILE A 82 -9.84 -2.37 13.70
N ASP A 83 -8.64 -2.75 14.12
CA ASP A 83 -8.29 -2.84 15.53
C ASP A 83 -8.47 -1.49 16.23
N ALA A 84 -7.88 -0.42 15.70
CA ALA A 84 -7.92 0.91 16.29
C ALA A 84 -9.33 1.52 16.34
N PHE A 85 -10.17 1.31 15.32
CA PHE A 85 -11.47 1.99 15.21
C PHE A 85 -12.69 1.14 15.56
N PHE A 86 -12.55 -0.19 15.68
CA PHE A 86 -13.69 -1.08 15.92
C PHE A 86 -13.48 -2.09 17.05
N ILE A 87 -12.24 -2.47 17.38
CA ILE A 87 -11.96 -3.50 18.41
C ILE A 87 -11.48 -2.85 19.71
N ASN A 88 -10.38 -2.10 19.64
CA ASN A 88 -9.72 -1.44 20.76
C ASN A 88 -9.81 0.08 20.58
N THR A 89 -11.03 0.61 20.70
CA THR A 89 -11.29 2.04 20.48
C THR A 89 -10.72 2.88 21.62
N ASP A 90 -9.78 3.76 21.26
CA ASP A 90 -9.14 4.71 22.18
C ASP A 90 -9.22 6.13 21.59
N PRO A 91 -9.30 7.19 22.41
CA PRO A 91 -9.12 8.56 21.94
C PRO A 91 -7.91 8.80 21.02
N GLN A 92 -6.86 7.99 21.13
CA GLN A 92 -5.62 8.05 20.35
C GLN A 92 -5.67 7.27 19.04
N SER A 93 -6.76 6.57 18.70
CA SER A 93 -6.88 5.78 17.47
C SER A 93 -6.65 6.60 16.19
N GLY A 94 -6.85 7.92 16.24
CA GLY A 94 -6.50 8.83 15.14
C GLY A 94 -5.02 8.79 14.73
N LEU A 95 -4.11 8.41 15.63
CA LEU A 95 -2.68 8.23 15.31
C LEU A 95 -2.44 7.12 14.28
N ALA A 96 -3.36 6.15 14.16
CA ALA A 96 -3.28 5.11 13.15
C ALA A 96 -3.23 5.71 11.73
N PHE A 97 -3.95 6.80 11.47
CA PHE A 97 -3.92 7.49 10.16
C PHE A 97 -2.57 8.12 9.83
N LEU A 98 -1.72 8.38 10.84
CA LEU A 98 -0.37 8.89 10.63
C LEU A 98 0.62 7.73 10.44
N PHE A 99 0.62 6.78 11.37
CA PHE A 99 1.65 5.75 11.45
C PHE A 99 1.44 4.58 10.48
N VAL A 100 0.19 4.17 10.22
CA VAL A 100 -0.06 3.05 9.29
C VAL A 100 0.45 3.37 7.88
N PRO A 101 0.11 4.53 7.26
CA PRO A 101 0.66 4.88 5.96
C PRO A 101 2.17 5.08 5.98
N LEU A 102 2.73 5.63 7.08
CA LEU A 102 4.17 5.78 7.25
C LEU A 102 4.89 4.42 7.19
N TYR A 103 4.42 3.43 7.96
CA TYR A 103 5.00 2.09 7.95
C TYR A 103 4.83 1.39 6.60
N GLN A 104 3.69 1.59 5.92
CA GLN A 104 3.49 1.10 4.56
C GLN A 104 4.49 1.73 3.58
N LEU A 105 4.77 3.03 3.67
CA LEU A 105 5.76 3.70 2.84
C LEU A 105 7.19 3.21 3.12
N VAL A 106 7.53 2.98 4.39
CA VAL A 106 8.82 2.35 4.75
C VAL A 106 8.94 0.97 4.10
N LEU A 107 7.88 0.15 4.18
CA LEU A 107 7.85 -1.16 3.54
C LEU A 107 8.02 -1.07 2.00
N VAL A 108 7.34 -0.11 1.36
CA VAL A 108 7.47 0.17 -0.07
C VAL A 108 8.92 0.51 -0.43
N ILE A 109 9.56 1.41 0.32
CA ILE A 109 10.95 1.83 0.08
C ILE A 109 11.90 0.63 0.20
N LEU A 110 11.77 -0.15 1.28
CA LEU A 110 12.61 -1.33 1.51
C LEU A 110 12.47 -2.35 0.38
N MET A 111 11.24 -2.64 -0.04
CA MET A 111 10.98 -3.61 -1.11
C MET A 111 11.39 -3.08 -2.49
N GLY A 112 11.27 -1.76 -2.73
CA GLY A 112 11.81 -1.10 -3.92
C GLY A 112 13.33 -1.25 -4.01
N ILE A 113 14.04 -1.06 -2.89
CA ILE A 113 15.49 -1.27 -2.81
C ILE A 113 15.84 -2.74 -3.11
N ILE A 114 15.15 -3.69 -2.48
CA ILE A 114 15.38 -5.13 -2.71
C ILE A 114 15.15 -5.49 -4.18
N SER A 115 14.04 -5.04 -4.78
CA SER A 115 13.75 -5.28 -6.20
C SER A 115 14.84 -4.69 -7.10
N GLY A 116 15.30 -3.47 -6.81
CA GLY A 116 16.41 -2.82 -7.53
C GLY A 116 17.72 -3.61 -7.43
N LEU A 117 18.07 -4.09 -6.23
CA LEU A 117 19.26 -4.90 -5.99
C LEU A 117 19.20 -6.24 -6.74
N VAL A 118 18.07 -6.93 -6.69
CA VAL A 118 17.85 -8.19 -7.43
C VAL A 118 18.00 -7.95 -8.93
N ARG A 119 17.44 -6.85 -9.45
CA ARG A 119 17.60 -6.46 -10.86
C ARG A 119 19.07 -6.24 -11.21
N PHE A 120 19.80 -5.48 -10.39
CA PHE A 120 21.21 -5.16 -10.62
C PHE A 120 22.10 -6.41 -10.65
N ILE A 121 21.93 -7.32 -9.69
CA ILE A 121 22.71 -8.56 -9.61
C ILE A 121 22.45 -9.43 -10.85
N HIS A 122 21.17 -9.62 -11.21
CA HIS A 122 20.83 -10.45 -12.37
C HIS A 122 21.37 -9.87 -13.68
N THR A 123 21.38 -8.55 -13.86
CA THR A 123 21.93 -7.92 -15.08
C THR A 123 23.44 -7.94 -15.17
N ARG A 124 24.16 -8.10 -14.05
CA ARG A 124 25.62 -7.98 -14.02
C ARG A 124 26.36 -9.31 -13.93
N PHE A 125 25.73 -10.34 -13.36
CA PHE A 125 26.41 -11.60 -13.05
C PHE A 125 25.79 -12.84 -13.71
N ILE A 126 24.58 -12.75 -14.27
CA ILE A 126 23.81 -13.91 -14.76
C ILE A 126 23.45 -13.78 -16.26
N SER A 127 23.81 -12.67 -16.92
CA SER A 127 23.68 -12.48 -18.38
C SER A 127 24.97 -12.82 -19.09
#